data_AF-A0A967LDC3-F1
#
_entry.id   AF-A0A967LDC3-F1
#
_cell.length_a   1.000
_cell.length_b   1.000
_cell.length_c   1.000
_cell.angle_alpha   90.00
_cell.angle_beta   90.00
_cell.angle_gamma   90.00
#
_symmetry.space_group_name_H-M   'P 1'
#
loop_
_entity.id
_entity.type
_entity.pdbx_description
1 polymer ?
#
loop_
_entity_poly.entity_id
_entity_poly.type
_entity_poly.pdbx_seq_one_letter_code
_entity_poly.pdbx_strand_id
1 'polypeptide(L)' 'MERNQQDPLSKTQMVRLADVFIIGPLMIWGGMNVKRDGLGTLLTLAGVGTILFNGLNFIRLEEMKKRRRVREATP' A
#
# COMPACT_ATOMS: atom_id res chain seq x y z
N MET A 1 -1.01 19.47 26.44
CA MET A 1 -1.10 18.09 25.93
C MET A 1 -1.65 18.17 24.53
N GLU A 2 -0.89 17.77 23.50
CA GLU A 2 -1.38 17.28 22.19
C GLU A 2 -0.17 17.12 21.27
N ARG A 3 0.52 15.98 21.39
CA ARG A 3 1.45 15.54 20.34
C ARG A 3 0.60 14.94 19.23
N ASN A 4 0.01 15.79 18.40
CA ASN A 4 -0.66 15.39 17.16
C ASN A 4 0.38 15.04 16.08
N GLN A 5 1.39 14.25 16.48
CA GLN A 5 2.46 13.77 15.63
C GLN A 5 1.98 12.45 15.04
N GLN A 6 1.01 12.55 14.13
CA GLN A 6 0.73 11.46 13.20
C GLN A 6 1.99 11.28 12.36
N ASP A 7 2.86 10.39 12.82
CA ASP A 7 4.16 10.09 12.23
C ASP A 7 3.97 9.93 10.71
N PRO A 8 4.66 10.72 9.85
CA PRO A 8 4.45 10.68 8.40
C PRO A 8 4.60 9.27 7.82
N LEU A 9 5.42 8.44 8.47
CA LEU A 9 5.55 7.01 8.18
C LEU A 9 4.26 6.21 8.44
N SER A 10 3.49 6.55 9.48
CA SER A 10 2.20 5.92 9.82
C SER A 10 1.10 6.31 8.83
N LYS A 11 1.03 7.59 8.44
CA LYS A 11 0.09 8.03 7.39
C LYS A 11 0.35 7.30 6.08
N THR A 12 1.61 7.19 5.70
CA THR A 12 2.04 6.50 4.48
C THR A 12 1.70 5.00 4.51
N GLN A 13 1.77 4.37 5.69
CA GLN A 13 1.38 2.96 5.85
C GLN A 13 -0.14 2.76 5.69
N MET A 14 -0.96 3.64 6.25
CA MET A 14 -2.41 3.55 6.13
C MET A 14 -2.87 3.67 4.67
N VAL A 15 -2.26 4.60 3.91
CA VAL A 15 -2.54 4.75 2.47
C VAL A 15 -2.18 3.47 1.71
N ARG A 16 -1.01 2.88 1.99
CA ARG A 16 -0.60 1.61 1.34
C ARG A 16 -1.53 0.45 1.65
N LEU A 17 -2.06 0.38 2.87
CA LEU A 17 -3.06 -0.62 3.24
C LEU A 17 -4.38 -0.37 2.49
N ALA A 18 -4.83 0.88 2.38
CA ALA A 18 -6.00 1.23 1.58
C ALA A 18 -5.81 0.85 0.10
N ASP A 19 -4.62 1.07 -0.46
CA ASP A 19 -4.31 0.67 -1.83
C ASP A 19 -4.38 -0.84 -2.05
N VAL A 20 -3.96 -1.63 -1.06
CA VAL A 20 -3.95 -3.10 -1.12
C VAL A 20 -5.35 -3.70 -0.90
N PHE A 21 -6.11 -3.21 0.08
CA PHE A 21 -7.37 -3.81 0.50
C PHE A 21 -8.61 -3.19 -0.14
N ILE A 22 -8.50 -1.97 -0.69
CA ILE A 22 -9.64 -1.23 -1.22
C ILE A 22 -9.39 -0.86 -2.69
N ILE A 23 -8.38 -0.03 -2.98
CA ILE A 23 -8.21 0.56 -4.32
C ILE A 23 -7.85 -0.52 -5.36
N GLY A 24 -6.85 -1.35 -5.08
CA GLY A 24 -6.45 -2.44 -5.97
C GLY A 24 -7.59 -3.40 -6.30
N PRO A 25 -8.30 -3.96 -5.30
CA PRO A 25 -9.48 -4.81 -5.52
C PRO A 25 -10.60 -4.12 -6.31
N LEU A 26 -10.87 -2.83 -6.04
CA LEU A 26 -11.86 -2.06 -6.81
C LEU A 26 -11.44 -1.87 -8.27
N MET A 27 -10.16 -1.66 -8.54
CA MET A 27 -9.64 -1.58 -9.90
C MET A 27 -9.74 -2.91 -10.64
N ILE A 28 -9.41 -4.02 -9.97
CA ILE A 28 -9.55 -5.37 -10.54
C ILE A 28 -11.01 -5.65 -10.87
N TRP A 29 -11.90 -5.42 -9.90
CA TRP A 29 -13.32 -5.61 -10.10
C TRP A 29 -13.86 -4.70 -11.22
N GLY A 30 -13.53 -3.42 -11.20
CA GLY A 30 -13.91 -2.48 -12.25
C GLY A 30 -13.41 -2.92 -13.62
N GLY A 31 -12.13 -3.32 -13.72
CA GLY A 31 -11.49 -3.78 -14.94
C GLY A 31 -12.16 -5.03 -15.53
N MET A 32 -12.53 -5.99 -14.68
CA MET A 32 -13.28 -7.19 -15.10
C MET A 32 -14.70 -6.89 -15.58
N ASN A 33 -15.29 -5.74 -15.21
CA ASN A 33 -16.63 -5.33 -15.60
C ASN A 33 -16.66 -4.31 -16.75
N VAL A 34 -15.51 -3.84 -17.23
CA VAL A 34 -15.43 -2.91 -18.36
C VAL A 34 -15.66 -3.67 -19.67
N LYS A 35 -16.71 -3.30 -20.42
CA LYS A 35 -17.06 -3.87 -21.74
C LYS A 35 -16.00 -3.65 -22.84
N ARG A 36 -15.04 -2.76 -22.60
CA ARG A 36 -13.94 -2.44 -23.54
C ARG A 36 -12.69 -3.20 -23.11
N ASP A 37 -12.46 -4.34 -23.73
CA ASP A 37 -11.47 -5.35 -23.33
C ASP A 37 -10.07 -4.78 -23.06
N GLY A 38 -9.59 -3.83 -23.88
CA GLY A 38 -8.27 -3.21 -23.69
C GLY A 38 -8.17 -2.34 -22.43
N LEU A 39 -9.20 -1.54 -22.12
CA LEU A 39 -9.22 -0.71 -20.91
C LEU A 39 -9.46 -1.57 -19.66
N GLY A 40 -10.33 -2.58 -19.76
CA GLY A 40 -10.58 -3.51 -18.67
C GLY A 40 -9.34 -4.31 -18.28
N THR A 41 -8.60 -4.81 -19.27
CA THR A 41 -7.33 -5.49 -19.06
C THR A 41 -6.29 -4.57 -18.41
N LEU A 42 -6.12 -3.36 -18.93
CA LEU A 42 -5.17 -2.39 -18.38
C LEU A 42 -5.50 -2.02 -16.93
N LEU A 43 -6.78 -1.78 -16.63
CA LEU A 43 -7.24 -1.44 -15.28
C LEU A 43 -7.06 -2.61 -14.31
N THR A 44 -7.33 -3.85 -14.76
CA THR A 44 -7.11 -5.06 -13.98
C THR A 44 -5.62 -5.23 -13.65
N LEU A 45 -4.75 -5.12 -14.65
CA LEU A 45 -3.30 -5.20 -14.47
C LEU A 45 -2.78 -4.09 -13.56
N ALA A 46 -3.30 -2.87 -13.71
CA ALA A 46 -2.96 -1.76 -12.83
C ALA A 46 -3.39 -2.07 -11.39
N GLY A 47 -4.58 -2.66 -11.16
CA GLY A 47 -5.04 -3.04 -9.83
C GLY A 47 -4.15 -4.11 -9.17
N VAL A 48 -3.76 -5.14 -9.93
CA VAL A 48 -2.79 -6.14 -9.47
C VAL A 48 -1.44 -5.50 -9.16
N GLY A 49 -0.95 -4.62 -10.04
CA GLY A 49 0.29 -3.88 -9.85
C GLY A 49 0.28 -3.03 -8.58
N THR A 50 -0.83 -2.33 -8.30
CA THR A 50 -1.04 -1.52 -7.10
C THR A 50 -0.94 -2.38 -5.83
N ILE A 51 -1.57 -3.55 -5.81
CA ILE A 51 -1.52 -4.48 -4.67
C ILE A 51 -0.08 -4.96 -4.44
N LEU A 52 0.60 -5.41 -5.49
CA LEU A 52 1.96 -5.94 -5.39
C LEU A 52 2.95 -4.86 -4.95
N PHE A 53 2.92 -3.69 -5.59
CA PHE A 53 3.83 -2.60 -5.29
C PHE A 53 3.64 -2.09 -3.86
N ASN A 54 2.40 -1.82 -3.44
CA ASN A 54 2.14 -1.30 -2.09
C ASN A 54 2.34 -2.36 -1.00
N GLY A 55 1.98 -3.62 -1.27
CA GLY A 55 2.20 -4.74 -0.35
C GLY A 55 3.69 -4.99 -0.08
N LEU A 56 4.51 -5.07 -1.13
CA LEU A 56 5.97 -5.23 -0.99
C LEU A 56 6.60 -4.03 -0.27
N ASN A 57 6.17 -2.82 -0.61
CA ASN A 57 6.64 -1.61 0.05
C ASN A 57 6.23 -1.53 1.52
N PHE A 58 5.07 -2.06 1.90
CA PHE A 58 4.64 -2.16 3.29
C PHE A 58 5.57 -3.07 4.09
N ILE A 59 5.81 -4.29 3.60
CA ILE A 59 6.70 -5.28 4.24
C ILE A 59 8.11 -4.70 4.43
N ARG A 60 8.67 -4.11 3.36
CA ARG A 60 10.01 -3.51 3.42
C ARG A 60 10.12 -2.38 4.44
N LEU A 61 9.10 -1.52 4.56
CA LEU A 61 9.12 -0.46 5.57
C LEU A 61 8.98 -1.00 7.00
N GLU A 62 8.16 -2.03 7.21
CA GLU A 62 8.04 -2.67 8.53
C GLU A 62 9.38 -3.27 8.97
N GLU A 63 10.09 -3.95 8.07
CA GLU A 63 11.44 -4.46 8.37
C GLU A 63 12.42 -3.33 8.71
N MET A 64 12.40 -2.23 7.94
CA MET A 64 13.25 -1.06 8.21
C MET A 64 12.92 -0.41 9.55
N LYS A 65 11.63 -0.27 9.90
CA LYS A 65 11.18 0.24 11.21
C LYS A 65 11.63 -0.67 12.34
N LYS A 66 11.53 -2.00 12.18
CA LYS A 66 12.00 -2.97 13.17
C LYS A 66 13.51 -2.85 13.39
N ARG A 67 14.30 -2.75 12.31
CA ARG A 67 15.77 -2.57 12.38
C ARG A 67 16.17 -1.25 13.04
N ARG A 68 15.46 -0.14 12.77
CA ARG A 68 15.71 1.15 13.45
C ARG A 68 15.46 1.05 14.94
N ARG A 69 14.31 0.48 15.35
CA ARG A 69 13.99 0.27 16.77
C ARG A 69 15.05 -0.54 17.51
N VAL A 70 15.61 -1.58 16.87
CA VAL A 70 16.70 -2.37 17.47
C VAL A 70 17.98 -1.55 17.61
N ARG A 71 18.37 -0.75 16.60
CA ARG A 71 19.56 0.11 16.67
C ARG A 71 19.44 1.20 17.74
N GLU A 72 18.26 1.76 17.91
CA GLU A 72 18.00 2.78 18.95
C GLU A 72 17.97 2.18 20.37
N ALA A 73 17.71 0.87 20.50
CA ALA A 73 17.66 0.16 21.77
C ALA A 73 19.01 -0.41 22.23
N THR A 74 20.03 -0.42 21.37
CA THR A 74 21.38 -0.89 21.70
C THR A 74 22.33 0.32 21.79
N PRO A 75 22.77 0.73 22.98
CA PRO A 75 23.67 1.87 23.18
C PRO A 75 25.09 1.61 22.64
#